data_AF-A0A096CSR4-F1
#
_entry.id   AF-A0A096CSR4-F1
#
_cell.length_a   1.000
_cell.length_b   1.000
_cell.length_c   1.000
_cell.angle_alpha   90.00
_cell.angle_beta   90.00
_cell.angle_gamma   90.00
#
_symmetry.space_group_name_H-M   'P 1'
#
loop_
_entity.id
_entity.type
_entity.pdbx_description
1 polymer ?
#
loop_
_entity_poly.entity_id
_entity_poly.type
_entity_poly.pdbx_seq_one_letter_code
_entity_poly.pdbx_strand_id
1 'polypeptide(L)'
;MATLDKKLIPILLFLAGTMFISAGIAMVSKPNVKYIDYTDEEIKRRARELGMVDIKEVIEKNQSKKEENKDTSNKVEEKVKVEKDKDIVLFEIKKGESSENVIERLFKEGVILDKNEFAKAVFLKKAERRFKYGVFELKKGMDYDTIIDILTGVK
;
A
#
# COMPACT_ATOMS: atom_id res chain seq x y z
N MET A 1 27.74 39.63 40.57
CA MET A 1 26.84 38.46 40.52
C MET A 1 25.53 38.92 39.90
N ALA A 2 25.20 38.45 38.69
CA ALA A 2 23.95 38.83 38.04
C ALA A 2 22.79 38.03 38.66
N THR A 3 21.80 38.73 39.24
CA THR A 3 20.60 38.12 39.81
C THR A 3 19.61 37.83 38.69
N LEU A 4 19.31 36.55 38.47
CA LEU A 4 18.35 36.11 37.46
C LEU A 4 16.91 36.48 37.89
N ASP A 5 16.17 37.15 37.02
CA ASP A 5 14.80 37.59 37.30
C ASP A 5 13.87 36.41 37.55
N LYS A 6 13.15 36.43 38.68
CA LYS A 6 12.22 35.36 39.10
C LYS A 6 11.10 35.10 38.09
N LYS A 7 10.78 36.08 37.24
CA LYS A 7 9.78 35.96 36.16
C LYS A 7 10.33 35.26 34.90
N LEU A 8 11.65 35.19 34.74
CA LEU A 8 12.31 34.54 33.59
C LEU A 8 12.45 33.02 33.78
N ILE A 9 12.53 32.56 35.04
CA ILE A 9 12.67 31.15 35.43
C ILE A 9 11.56 30.25 34.84
N PRO A 10 10.25 30.59 34.91
CA PRO A 10 9.21 29.74 34.34
C PRO A 10 9.25 29.68 32.81
N ILE A 11 9.68 30.76 32.14
CA ILE A 11 9.82 30.80 30.66
C ILE A 11 10.96 29.88 30.20
N LEU A 12 12.07 29.88 30.94
CA LEU A 12 13.20 28.99 30.68
C LEU A 12 12.83 27.51 30.85
N LEU A 13 12.02 27.19 31.87
CA LEU A 13 11.52 25.84 32.13
C LEU A 13 10.57 25.35 31.02
N PHE A 14 9.73 26.23 30.49
CA PHE A 14 8.84 25.89 29.38
C PHE A 14 9.59 25.63 28.06
N LEU A 15 10.62 26.44 27.77
CA LEU A 15 11.51 26.26 26.62
C LEU A 15 12.31 24.96 26.69
N ALA A 16 12.82 24.61 27.88
CA ALA A 16 13.52 23.35 28.07
C ALA A 16 12.61 22.12 27.89
N GLY A 17 11.35 22.21 28.35
CA GLY A 17 10.36 21.13 28.23
C GLY A 17 9.98 20.83 26.78
N THR A 18 9.73 21.85 25.96
CA THR A 18 9.35 21.67 24.55
C THR A 18 10.50 21.12 23.68
N MET A 19 11.75 21.36 24.09
CA MET A 19 12.94 20.83 23.42
C MET A 19 13.06 19.30 23.56
N PHE A 20 12.76 18.74 24.73
CA PHE A 20 12.79 17.29 24.94
C PHE A 20 11.70 16.56 24.15
N ILE A 21 10.50 17.13 24.09
CA ILE A 21 9.36 16.54 23.38
C ILE A 21 9.62 16.53 21.87
N SER A 22 10.16 17.61 21.31
CA SER A 22 10.46 17.70 19.87
C SER A 22 11.57 16.74 19.42
N ALA A 23 12.59 16.51 20.25
CA ALA A 23 13.64 15.53 19.97
C ALA A 23 13.12 14.09 19.92
N GLY A 24 12.21 13.72 20.82
CA GLY A 24 11.59 12.38 20.84
C GLY A 24 10.80 12.07 19.56
N ILE A 25 10.03 13.04 19.06
CA ILE A 25 9.25 12.89 17.82
C ILE A 25 10.16 12.68 16.61
N ALA A 26 11.27 13.43 16.52
CA ALA A 26 12.21 13.35 15.40
C ALA A 26 12.87 11.95 15.26
N MET A 27 13.07 11.24 16.36
CA MET A 27 13.69 9.90 16.37
C MET A 27 12.73 8.80 15.87
N VAL A 28 11.42 8.95 16.09
CA VAL A 28 10.40 8.01 15.61
C VAL A 28 10.18 8.13 14.09
N SER A 29 10.34 9.32 13.51
CA SER A 29 10.05 9.56 12.09
C SER A 29 11.07 9.00 11.10
N LYS A 30 12.23 8.48 11.55
CA LYS A 30 13.29 7.97 10.65
C LYS A 30 13.74 6.55 11.02
N PRO A 31 12.89 5.52 10.88
CA PRO A 31 13.33 4.15 11.06
C PRO A 31 14.30 3.75 9.93
N ASN A 32 15.47 3.22 10.31
CA ASN A 32 16.41 2.61 9.37
C ASN A 32 15.92 1.20 9.00
N VAL A 33 14.97 1.12 8.07
CA VAL A 33 14.54 -0.17 7.49
C VAL A 33 15.55 -0.58 6.42
N LYS A 34 16.30 -1.66 6.70
CA LYS A 34 17.13 -2.32 5.67
C LYS A 34 16.23 -3.26 4.88
N TYR A 35 16.03 -2.96 3.60
CA TYR A 35 15.42 -3.91 2.67
C TYR A 35 16.44 -5.02 2.40
N ILE A 36 16.04 -6.26 2.68
CA ILE A 36 16.81 -7.46 2.35
C ILE A 36 16.02 -8.17 1.25
N ASP A 37 16.63 -8.30 0.08
CA ASP A 37 16.04 -9.06 -1.03
C ASP A 37 16.21 -10.55 -0.74
N TYR A 38 15.12 -11.21 -0.37
CA TYR A 38 15.08 -12.66 -0.18
C TYR A 38 14.73 -13.36 -1.49
N THR A 39 15.38 -14.49 -1.75
CA THR A 39 14.97 -15.38 -2.85
C THR A 39 13.65 -16.08 -2.48
N ASP A 40 12.84 -16.44 -3.49
CA ASP A 40 11.56 -17.14 -3.28
C ASP A 40 11.73 -18.43 -2.45
N GLU A 41 12.85 -19.12 -2.61
CA GLU A 41 13.17 -20.33 -1.84
C GLU A 41 13.40 -20.03 -0.35
N GLU A 42 14.06 -18.92 -0.05
CA GLU A 42 14.34 -18.48 1.31
C GLU A 42 13.08 -18.01 2.02
N ILE A 43 12.17 -17.36 1.29
CA ILE A 43 10.84 -16.97 1.78
C ILE A 43 10.03 -18.21 2.12
N LYS A 44 9.93 -19.18 1.20
CA LYS A 44 9.20 -20.43 1.42
C LYS A 44 9.75 -21.23 2.60
N ARG A 45 11.08 -21.31 2.74
CA ARG A 45 11.74 -22.00 3.85
C ARG A 45 11.40 -21.34 5.18
N ARG A 46 11.51 -20.01 5.26
CA ARG A 46 11.22 -19.27 6.49
C ARG A 46 9.74 -19.32 6.88
N ALA A 47 8.84 -19.30 5.90
CA ALA A 47 7.41 -19.53 6.14
C ALA A 47 7.16 -20.92 6.75
N ARG A 48 7.81 -21.96 6.22
CA ARG A 48 7.75 -23.33 6.77
C ARG A 48 8.32 -23.44 8.17
N GLU A 49 9.45 -22.78 8.45
CA GLU A 49 10.05 -22.71 9.81
C GLU A 49 9.13 -22.03 10.83
N LEU A 50 8.33 -21.05 10.39
CA LEU A 50 7.33 -20.37 11.21
C LEU A 50 6.02 -21.16 11.37
N GLY A 51 5.95 -22.37 10.82
CA GLY A 51 4.76 -23.22 10.89
C GLY A 51 3.67 -22.88 9.88
N MET A 52 3.96 -22.04 8.88
CA MET A 52 3.06 -21.83 7.75
C MET A 52 3.25 -22.98 6.76
N VAL A 53 2.16 -23.56 6.28
CA VAL A 53 2.18 -24.68 5.33
C VAL A 53 1.61 -24.20 3.99
N ASP A 54 2.26 -24.59 2.89
CA ASP A 54 1.75 -24.30 1.55
C ASP A 54 0.42 -25.05 1.33
N ILE A 55 -0.63 -24.31 0.99
CA ILE A 55 -1.97 -24.85 0.72
C ILE A 55 -1.92 -25.86 -0.42
N LYS A 56 -1.04 -25.67 -1.42
CA LYS A 56 -0.89 -26.63 -2.53
C LYS A 56 -0.35 -27.97 -2.06
N GLU A 57 0.68 -27.96 -1.21
CA GLU A 57 1.24 -29.19 -0.62
C GLU A 57 0.20 -29.92 0.26
N VAL A 58 -0.65 -29.17 0.98
CA VAL A 58 -1.73 -29.76 1.78
C VAL A 58 -2.84 -30.35 0.91
N ILE A 59 -3.22 -29.68 -0.17
CA ILE A 59 -4.25 -30.17 -1.10
C ILE A 59 -3.76 -31.42 -1.84
N GLU A 60 -2.54 -31.41 -2.36
CA GLU A 60 -1.96 -32.56 -3.08
C GLU A 60 -1.78 -33.77 -2.16
N LYS A 61 -1.35 -33.56 -0.92
CA LYS A 61 -1.24 -34.62 0.10
C LYS A 61 -2.60 -35.17 0.55
N ASN A 62 -3.67 -34.39 0.46
CA ASN A 62 -5.03 -34.83 0.77
C ASN A 62 -5.73 -35.48 -0.44
N GLN A 63 -5.46 -35.02 -1.67
CA GLN A 63 -6.00 -35.62 -2.89
C GLN A 63 -5.42 -37.00 -3.15
N SER A 64 -4.15 -37.24 -2.80
CA SER A 64 -3.53 -38.57 -2.84
C SER A 64 -4.05 -39.55 -1.78
N LYS A 65 -5.00 -39.14 -0.92
CA LYS A 65 -5.62 -39.98 0.12
C LYS A 65 -7.13 -40.14 0.02
N LYS A 66 -7.80 -39.61 -1.02
CA LYS A 66 -9.27 -39.53 -1.04
C LYS A 66 -9.91 -39.93 -2.38
N GLU A 67 -9.72 -41.19 -2.76
CA GLU A 67 -10.81 -41.95 -3.41
C GLU A 67 -11.68 -42.56 -2.30
N GLU A 68 -12.62 -41.79 -1.76
CA GLU A 68 -13.95 -42.28 -1.34
C GLU A 68 -14.79 -41.15 -0.71
N ASN A 69 -16.02 -41.08 -1.22
CA ASN A 69 -17.24 -40.47 -0.70
C ASN A 69 -17.59 -38.99 -0.94
N LYS A 70 -18.84 -38.87 -1.41
CA LYS A 70 -19.62 -37.75 -1.93
C LYS A 70 -20.32 -36.92 -0.84
N ASP A 71 -20.54 -35.64 -1.19
CA ASP A 71 -21.59 -34.69 -0.81
C ASP A 71 -21.95 -34.39 0.65
N THR A 72 -21.82 -33.12 1.08
CA THR A 72 -22.94 -32.15 1.21
C THR A 72 -22.46 -30.80 1.80
N SER A 73 -22.99 -29.72 1.22
CA SER A 73 -22.93 -28.27 1.52
C SER A 73 -23.03 -27.82 3.00
N ASN A 74 -22.20 -26.85 3.45
CA ASN A 74 -22.63 -25.46 3.75
C ASN A 74 -21.47 -24.52 4.20
N LYS A 75 -21.30 -23.44 3.42
CA LYS A 75 -20.91 -22.04 3.73
C LYS A 75 -20.20 -21.71 5.07
N VAL A 76 -18.92 -21.33 5.00
CA VAL A 76 -18.37 -20.08 5.61
C VAL A 76 -17.30 -19.53 4.66
N GLU A 77 -17.40 -18.22 4.42
CA GLU A 77 -16.49 -17.36 3.66
C GLU A 77 -15.05 -17.49 4.17
N GLU A 78 -14.02 -17.59 3.32
CA GLU A 78 -13.30 -16.42 2.83
C GLU A 78 -12.47 -16.84 1.60
N LYS A 79 -12.75 -16.20 0.47
CA LYS A 79 -12.22 -16.56 -0.85
C LYS A 79 -10.74 -16.23 -0.94
N VAL A 80 -9.93 -17.29 -0.91
CA VAL A 80 -8.67 -17.39 -1.66
C VAL A 80 -8.94 -16.98 -3.12
N LYS A 81 -8.28 -15.92 -3.59
CA LYS A 81 -8.08 -15.60 -5.01
C LYS A 81 -6.58 -15.41 -5.28
N VAL A 82 -5.80 -16.45 -5.01
CA VAL A 82 -4.42 -16.56 -5.50
C VAL A 82 -4.50 -17.13 -6.91
N GLU A 83 -4.82 -16.27 -7.89
CA GLU A 83 -4.71 -16.60 -9.32
C GLU A 83 -4.82 -15.37 -10.27
N LYS A 84 -4.50 -14.16 -9.79
CA LYS A 84 -4.68 -12.92 -10.59
C LYS A 84 -3.50 -11.92 -10.57
N ASP A 85 -2.29 -12.39 -10.28
CA ASP A 85 -1.10 -11.54 -10.10
C ASP A 85 -0.36 -11.14 -11.39
N LYS A 86 -0.76 -11.60 -12.58
CA LYS A 86 -0.06 -11.19 -13.82
C LYS A 86 -0.43 -9.79 -14.33
N ASP A 87 -1.43 -9.15 -13.73
CA ASP A 87 -2.00 -7.88 -14.21
C ASP A 87 -1.86 -6.72 -13.22
N ILE A 88 -1.21 -6.93 -12.07
CA ILE A 88 -1.01 -5.88 -11.06
C ILE A 88 0.22 -5.05 -11.43
N VAL A 89 0.06 -3.74 -11.46
CA VAL A 89 1.08 -2.74 -11.77
C VAL A 89 1.21 -1.81 -10.57
N LEU A 90 2.44 -1.66 -10.06
CA LEU A 90 2.76 -0.67 -9.05
C LEU A 90 3.01 0.68 -9.73
N PHE A 91 2.09 1.62 -9.52
CA PHE A 91 2.11 2.93 -10.16
C PHE A 91 2.46 4.03 -9.15
N GLU A 92 3.58 4.74 -9.35
CA GLU A 92 4.03 5.82 -8.49
C GLU A 92 3.62 7.20 -9.02
N ILE A 93 2.94 8.00 -8.20
CA ILE A 93 2.66 9.43 -8.45
C ILE A 93 3.57 10.29 -7.58
N LYS A 94 4.35 11.16 -8.21
CA LYS A 94 5.26 12.08 -7.53
C LYS A 94 4.53 13.29 -6.96
N LYS A 95 5.09 13.85 -5.90
CA LYS A 95 4.55 15.07 -5.28
C LYS A 95 4.61 16.24 -6.27
N GLY A 96 3.46 16.86 -6.53
CA GLY A 96 3.35 18.00 -7.45
C GLY A 96 3.26 17.61 -8.92
N GLU A 97 3.11 16.32 -9.24
CA GLU A 97 2.85 15.85 -10.61
C GLU A 97 1.46 16.29 -11.08
N SER A 98 1.35 16.75 -12.33
CA SER A 98 0.08 17.16 -12.91
C SER A 98 -0.78 15.96 -13.28
N SER A 99 -2.10 16.16 -13.31
CA SER A 99 -3.05 15.14 -13.75
C SER A 99 -2.78 14.68 -15.19
N GLU A 100 -2.41 15.57 -16.11
CA GLU A 100 -2.06 15.15 -17.47
C GLU A 100 -0.86 14.21 -17.52
N ASN A 101 0.20 14.49 -16.76
CA ASN A 101 1.39 13.64 -16.72
C ASN A 101 1.08 12.26 -16.13
N VAL A 102 0.25 12.22 -15.08
CA VAL A 102 -0.24 10.96 -14.50
C VAL A 102 -0.99 10.15 -15.55
N ILE A 103 -1.92 10.76 -16.29
CA ILE A 103 -2.71 10.10 -17.33
C ILE A 103 -1.82 9.57 -18.47
N GLU A 104 -0.85 10.35 -18.90
CA GLU A 104 0.09 9.92 -19.94
C GLU A 104 0.90 8.69 -19.51
N ARG A 105 1.37 8.67 -18.26
CA ARG A 105 2.10 7.53 -17.71
C ARG A 105 1.21 6.30 -17.54
N LEU A 106 -0.02 6.46 -17.06
CA LEU A 106 -0.99 5.37 -16.96
C LEU A 106 -1.25 4.70 -18.32
N PHE A 107 -1.32 5.50 -19.39
CA PHE A 107 -1.47 4.98 -20.75
C PHE A 107 -0.20 4.26 -21.22
N LYS A 108 0.97 4.84 -20.97
CA LYS A 108 2.27 4.25 -21.34
C LYS A 108 2.51 2.90 -20.66
N GLU A 109 2.06 2.75 -19.43
CA GLU A 109 2.15 1.49 -18.66
C GLU A 109 1.02 0.50 -19.03
N GLY A 110 0.08 0.91 -19.88
CA GLY A 110 -1.03 0.09 -20.36
C GLY A 110 -2.08 -0.20 -19.28
N VAL A 111 -2.17 0.67 -18.27
CA VAL A 111 -3.21 0.58 -17.21
C VAL A 111 -4.54 1.09 -17.76
N ILE A 112 -4.51 2.15 -18.59
CA ILE A 112 -5.67 2.70 -19.30
C ILE A 112 -5.52 2.50 -20.81
N LEU A 113 -6.66 2.35 -21.50
CA LEU A 113 -6.69 2.09 -22.95
C LEU A 113 -6.74 3.37 -23.79
N ASP A 114 -7.35 4.44 -23.27
CA ASP A 114 -7.48 5.72 -23.96
C ASP A 114 -7.27 6.91 -23.01
N LYS A 115 -6.35 7.81 -23.37
CA LYS A 115 -6.02 9.01 -22.58
C LYS A 115 -7.17 10.00 -22.51
N ASN A 116 -7.87 10.23 -23.63
CA ASN A 116 -8.92 11.23 -23.75
C ASN A 116 -10.18 10.80 -23.00
N GLU A 117 -10.53 9.52 -23.09
CA GLU A 117 -11.68 8.96 -22.40
C GLU A 117 -11.48 9.00 -20.88
N PHE A 118 -10.29 8.59 -20.42
CA PHE A 118 -9.93 8.67 -19.01
C PHE A 118 -9.88 10.13 -18.51
N ALA A 119 -9.29 11.05 -19.28
CA ALA A 119 -9.26 12.48 -18.92
C ALA A 119 -10.68 13.08 -18.79
N LYS A 120 -11.60 12.71 -19.69
CA LYS A 120 -13.02 13.11 -19.58
C LYS A 120 -13.66 12.58 -18.29
N ALA A 121 -13.41 11.32 -17.93
CA ALA A 121 -13.93 10.73 -16.70
C ALA A 121 -13.41 11.47 -15.46
N VAL A 122 -12.12 11.80 -15.42
CA VAL A 122 -11.48 12.60 -14.36
C VAL A 122 -12.11 13.99 -14.25
N PHE A 123 -12.35 14.65 -15.39
CA PHE A 123 -12.98 15.97 -15.45
C PHE A 123 -14.43 15.94 -14.96
N LEU A 124 -15.23 14.98 -15.42
CA LEU A 124 -16.62 14.80 -14.99
C LEU A 124 -16.74 14.56 -13.47
N LYS A 125 -15.79 13.80 -12.90
CA LYS A 125 -15.69 13.56 -11.45
C LYS A 125 -15.06 14.72 -10.66
N LYS A 126 -14.62 15.81 -11.32
CA LYS A 126 -13.88 16.94 -10.70
C LYS A 126 -12.67 16.46 -9.89
N ALA A 127 -12.00 15.42 -10.39
CA ALA A 127 -10.93 14.70 -9.70
C ALA A 127 -9.52 15.20 -10.03
N GLU A 128 -9.37 16.08 -11.03
CA GLU A 128 -8.07 16.53 -11.57
C GLU A 128 -7.07 17.01 -10.51
N ARG A 129 -7.55 17.74 -9.50
CA ARG A 129 -6.71 18.31 -8.43
C ARG A 129 -6.62 17.43 -7.18
N ARG A 130 -7.21 16.25 -7.22
CA ARG A 130 -7.41 15.37 -6.05
C ARG A 130 -6.53 14.13 -6.06
N PHE A 131 -5.71 13.95 -7.10
CA PHE A 131 -4.77 12.84 -7.16
C PHE A 131 -3.78 12.94 -6.00
N LYS A 132 -3.71 11.85 -5.23
CA LYS A 132 -2.78 11.70 -4.12
C LYS A 132 -1.43 11.25 -4.67
N TYR A 133 -0.36 11.74 -4.05
CA TYR A 133 0.99 11.25 -4.31
C TYR A 133 1.21 9.94 -3.52
N GLY A 134 2.05 9.05 -4.04
CA GLY A 134 2.33 7.75 -3.45
C GLY A 134 2.39 6.63 -4.48
N VAL A 135 2.49 5.39 -4.00
CA VAL A 135 2.49 4.17 -4.82
C VAL A 135 1.11 3.52 -4.72
N PHE A 136 0.53 3.20 -5.86
CA PHE A 136 -0.80 2.59 -5.98
C PHE A 136 -0.70 1.24 -6.67
N GLU A 137 -1.43 0.26 -6.14
CA GLU A 137 -1.62 -1.03 -6.80
C GLU A 137 -2.79 -0.89 -7.77
N LEU A 138 -2.46 -0.86 -9.07
CA LEU A 138 -3.44 -0.78 -10.14
C LEU A 138 -3.48 -2.09 -10.88
N LYS A 139 -4.65 -2.44 -11.42
CA LYS A 139 -4.82 -3.64 -12.21
C LYS A 139 -5.12 -3.31 -13.65
N LYS A 140 -4.42 -3.95 -14.60
CA LYS A 140 -4.72 -3.81 -16.02
C LYS A 140 -6.15 -4.24 -16.32
N GLY A 141 -6.86 -3.41 -17.09
CA GLY A 141 -8.25 -3.65 -17.49
C GLY A 141 -9.29 -3.42 -16.38
N MET A 142 -8.91 -2.75 -15.28
CA MET A 142 -9.90 -2.23 -14.34
C MET A 142 -10.64 -1.02 -14.93
N ASP A 143 -11.83 -0.73 -14.43
CA ASP A 143 -12.61 0.39 -14.95
C ASP A 143 -12.01 1.74 -14.55
N TYR A 144 -12.29 2.75 -15.37
CA TYR A 144 -11.76 4.09 -15.18
C TYR A 144 -12.23 4.73 -13.87
N ASP A 145 -13.45 4.45 -13.42
CA ASP A 145 -13.96 5.02 -12.19
C ASP A 145 -13.21 4.47 -10.97
N THR A 146 -12.97 3.17 -10.91
CA THR A 146 -12.19 2.56 -9.83
C THR A 146 -10.75 3.06 -9.82
N ILE A 147 -10.12 3.28 -10.98
CA ILE A 147 -8.77 3.89 -11.03
C ILE A 147 -8.81 5.28 -10.42
N ILE A 148 -9.77 6.11 -10.83
CA ILE A 148 -9.92 7.48 -10.32
C ILE A 148 -10.14 7.46 -8.79
N ASP A 149 -10.96 6.54 -8.30
CA ASP A 149 -11.29 6.44 -6.88
C ASP A 149 -10.05 6.02 -6.06
N ILE A 150 -9.25 5.07 -6.56
CA ILE A 150 -7.96 4.69 -5.95
C ILE A 150 -6.99 5.88 -5.93
N LEU A 151 -6.81 6.55 -7.06
CA LEU A 151 -5.84 7.66 -7.19
C LEU A 151 -6.25 8.89 -6.38
N THR A 152 -7.54 9.11 -6.16
CA THR A 152 -8.06 10.21 -5.32
C THR A 152 -8.27 9.82 -3.85
N GLY A 153 -8.21 8.52 -3.55
CA GLY A 153 -8.54 7.94 -2.25
C GLY A 153 -9.97 8.27 -1.81
N VAL A 154 -10.91 8.29 -2.77
CA VAL A 154 -12.36 8.24 -2.49
C VAL A 154 -12.69 6.76 -2.33
N LYS A 155 -13.26 6.40 -1.19
CA LYS A 155 -13.68 5.04 -0.88
C LYS A 155 -15.19 4.98 -0.88
#